data_AF-D0R695-F1
#
_entry.id   AF-D0R695-F1
#
_cell.length_a   1.000
_cell.length_b   1.000
_cell.length_c   1.000
_cell.angle_alpha   90.00
_cell.angle_beta   90.00
_cell.angle_gamma   90.00
#
_symmetry.space_group_name_H-M   'P 1'
#
loop_
_entity.id
_entity.type
_entity.pdbx_description
1 polymer ?
#
loop_
_entity_poly.entity_id
_entity_poly.type
_entity_poly.pdbx_seq_one_letter_code
_entity_poly.pdbx_strand_id
1 'polypeptide(L)'
;MTKFSWKNVLIAGTAAGIISGLVKLGWENILPPRTPERNKTNPPQKLLEQMGVPTKLTHATYTYSGEKLPWVSYLVHFGFSISFATAHAALLEKKVKWLTVDQGVPFGLAVWIAFHLVIMPLMKTVPSPKDQPLEEHISEALGHIAWMWTNNEIAEIVLKQLGQIKKER
;
A
#
# COMPACT_ATOMS: atom_id res chain seq x y z
N MET A 1 -22.25 -21.01 -8.31
CA MET A 1 -21.20 -20.00 -8.06
C MET A 1 -21.87 -18.82 -7.36
N THR A 2 -21.25 -18.27 -6.33
CA THR A 2 -21.78 -17.07 -5.66
C THR A 2 -21.66 -15.88 -6.62
N LYS A 3 -22.70 -15.04 -6.65
CA LYS A 3 -22.73 -13.81 -7.46
C LYS A 3 -21.73 -12.82 -6.88
N PHE A 4 -21.06 -12.07 -7.75
CA PHE A 4 -20.12 -11.04 -7.33
C PHE A 4 -20.75 -10.09 -6.29
N SER A 5 -20.03 -9.80 -5.20
CA SER A 5 -20.51 -9.07 -4.03
C SER A 5 -19.55 -7.97 -3.63
N TRP A 6 -19.90 -6.72 -3.99
CA TRP A 6 -19.15 -5.54 -3.54
C TRP A 6 -19.01 -5.44 -2.03
N LYS A 7 -20.03 -5.88 -1.28
CA LYS A 7 -19.97 -5.93 0.18
C LYS A 7 -18.82 -6.84 0.65
N ASN A 8 -18.69 -8.03 0.09
CA ASN A 8 -17.68 -9.00 0.51
C ASN A 8 -16.28 -8.59 0.05
N VAL A 9 -16.17 -8.02 -1.15
CA VAL A 9 -14.95 -7.39 -1.65
C VAL A 9 -14.48 -6.26 -0.74
N LEU A 10 -15.39 -5.39 -0.27
CA LEU A 10 -15.05 -4.31 0.65
C LEU A 10 -14.59 -4.82 2.01
N ILE A 11 -15.24 -5.85 2.56
CA ILE A 11 -14.81 -6.50 3.81
C ILE A 11 -13.41 -7.10 3.65
N ALA A 12 -13.19 -7.89 2.61
CA ALA A 12 -11.90 -8.52 2.34
C ALA A 12 -10.79 -7.49 2.09
N GLY A 13 -11.06 -6.48 1.25
CA GLY A 13 -10.11 -5.42 0.96
C GLY A 13 -9.78 -4.56 2.17
N THR A 14 -10.75 -4.27 3.04
CA THR A 14 -10.47 -3.51 4.28
C THR A 14 -9.57 -4.30 5.22
N ALA A 15 -9.87 -5.58 5.47
CA ALA A 15 -9.05 -6.44 6.31
C ALA A 15 -7.63 -6.60 5.74
N ALA A 16 -7.53 -6.92 4.44
CA ALA A 16 -6.26 -7.07 3.75
C ALA A 16 -5.45 -5.78 3.72
N GLY A 17 -6.08 -4.64 3.45
CA GLY A 17 -5.41 -3.34 3.37
C GLY A 17 -4.86 -2.86 4.72
N ILE A 18 -5.58 -3.10 5.81
CA ILE A 18 -5.09 -2.77 7.17
C ILE A 18 -3.89 -3.67 7.52
N ILE A 19 -4.02 -4.99 7.37
CA ILE A 19 -2.96 -5.93 7.78
C ILE A 19 -1.71 -5.76 6.90
N SER A 20 -1.88 -5.68 5.58
CA SER A 20 -0.76 -5.45 4.67
C SER A 20 -0.13 -4.07 4.85
N GLY A 21 -0.92 -3.04 5.16
CA GLY A 21 -0.40 -1.70 5.46
C GLY A 21 0.52 -1.70 6.68
N LEU A 22 0.19 -2.50 7.72
CA LEU A 22 1.06 -2.70 8.87
C LEU A 22 2.37 -3.42 8.48
N VAL A 23 2.29 -4.43 7.60
CA VAL A 23 3.49 -5.12 7.09
C VAL A 23 4.38 -4.15 6.30
N LYS A 24 3.82 -3.30 5.44
CA LYS A 24 4.58 -2.27 4.71
C LYS A 24 5.25 -1.28 5.66
N LEU A 25 4.55 -0.84 6.70
CA LEU A 25 5.11 0.05 7.72
C LEU A 25 6.27 -0.65 8.48
N GLY A 26 6.08 -1.90 8.89
CA GLY A 26 7.14 -2.70 9.51
C GLY A 26 8.35 -2.91 8.60
N TRP A 27 8.11 -3.16 7.31
CA TRP A 27 9.16 -3.30 6.30
C TRP A 27 10.06 -2.07 6.23
N GLU A 28 9.48 -0.87 6.21
CA GLU A 28 10.24 0.38 6.15
C GLU A 28 11.08 0.65 7.40
N ASN A 29 10.76 0.02 8.54
CA ASN A 29 11.60 0.07 9.73
C ASN A 29 12.82 -0.86 9.63
N ILE A 30 12.69 -1.99 8.92
CA ILE A 30 13.78 -2.97 8.73
C ILE A 30 14.71 -2.53 7.60
N LEU A 31 14.13 -2.06 6.48
CA LEU A 31 14.84 -1.64 5.28
C LEU A 31 14.32 -0.27 4.84
N PRO A 32 14.75 0.82 5.47
CA PRO A 32 14.23 2.15 5.18
C PRO A 32 14.55 2.59 3.74
N PRO A 33 13.55 3.08 2.98
CA PRO A 33 13.78 3.50 1.59
C PRO A 33 14.52 4.84 1.49
N ARG A 34 14.58 5.61 2.58
CA ARG A 34 15.06 7.00 2.58
C ARG A 34 15.86 7.29 3.84
N THR A 35 16.83 8.21 3.71
CA THR A 35 17.54 8.75 4.86
C THR A 35 16.59 9.57 5.75
N PRO A 36 16.90 9.75 7.04
CA PRO A 36 16.07 10.57 7.94
C PRO A 36 15.83 11.98 7.42
N GLU A 37 16.83 12.59 6.77
CA GLU A 37 16.69 13.92 6.18
C GLU A 37 15.67 13.96 5.05
N ARG A 38 15.73 12.99 4.13
CA ARG A 38 14.77 12.87 3.02
C ARG A 38 13.39 12.45 3.49
N ASN A 39 13.27 11.83 4.66
CA ASN A 39 12.00 11.39 5.24
C ASN A 39 11.34 12.43 6.16
N LYS A 40 11.96 13.60 6.38
CA LYS A 40 11.36 14.71 7.17
C LYS A 40 9.99 15.14 6.63
N THR A 41 9.86 15.16 5.31
CA THR A 41 8.59 15.30 4.59
C THR A 41 8.47 14.12 3.66
N ASN A 42 7.67 13.13 4.05
CA ASN A 42 7.52 11.93 3.26
C ASN A 42 6.62 12.17 2.03
N PRO A 43 6.60 11.26 1.03
CA PRO A 43 5.85 11.48 -0.19
C PRO A 43 4.34 11.77 0.01
N PRO A 44 3.61 11.07 0.91
CA PRO A 44 2.22 11.44 1.21
C PRO A 44 2.05 12.86 1.74
N GLN A 45 2.92 13.31 2.65
CA GLN A 45 2.87 14.68 3.16
C GLN A 45 3.12 15.67 2.05
N LYS A 46 4.16 15.44 1.25
CA LYS A 46 4.51 16.31 0.12
C LYS A 46 3.36 16.39 -0.89
N LEU A 47 2.73 15.27 -1.20
CA LEU A 47 1.58 15.19 -2.10
C LEU A 47 0.41 16.03 -1.58
N LEU A 48 0.04 15.87 -0.30
CA LEU A 48 -1.03 16.66 0.30
C LEU A 48 -0.71 18.17 0.30
N GLU A 49 0.53 18.54 0.58
CA GLU A 49 0.98 19.93 0.48
C GLU A 49 0.88 20.47 -0.95
N GLN A 50 1.26 19.68 -1.96
CA GLN A 50 1.08 20.03 -3.38
C GLN A 50 -0.40 20.23 -3.74
N MET A 51 -1.31 19.54 -3.05
CA MET A 51 -2.76 19.70 -3.19
C MET A 51 -3.33 20.86 -2.35
N GLY A 52 -2.49 21.64 -1.68
CA GLY A 52 -2.88 22.81 -0.89
C GLY A 52 -3.26 22.51 0.56
N VAL A 53 -3.02 21.29 1.05
CA VAL A 53 -3.20 20.98 2.47
C VAL A 53 -2.08 21.66 3.28
N PRO A 54 -2.38 22.44 4.32
CA PRO A 54 -1.36 23.16 5.08
C PRO A 54 -0.34 22.21 5.74
N THR A 55 0.94 22.59 5.73
CA THR A 55 2.04 21.86 6.40
C THR A 55 1.75 21.54 7.87
N LYS A 56 1.08 22.45 8.58
CA LYS A 56 0.65 22.23 9.97
C LYS A 56 -0.23 20.98 10.13
N LEU A 57 -1.06 20.70 9.12
CA LEU A 57 -1.93 19.52 9.11
C LEU A 57 -1.19 18.30 8.58
N THR A 58 -0.46 18.39 7.46
CA THR A 58 0.26 17.23 6.89
C THR A 58 1.33 16.66 7.84
N HIS A 59 1.92 17.51 8.69
CA HIS A 59 2.87 17.11 9.74
C HIS A 59 2.23 16.94 11.13
N ALA A 60 0.90 16.92 11.23
CA ALA A 60 0.23 16.72 12.51
C ALA A 60 0.55 15.35 13.10
N THR A 61 0.88 15.34 14.39
CA THR A 61 1.20 14.14 15.16
C THR A 61 0.29 14.00 16.36
N TYR A 62 0.07 12.78 16.83
CA TYR A 62 -0.39 12.52 18.20
C TYR A 62 0.79 11.95 19.01
N THR A 63 0.70 12.03 20.34
CA THR A 63 1.73 11.51 21.23
C THR A 63 1.24 10.24 21.92
N TYR A 64 2.02 9.17 21.87
CA TYR A 64 1.77 7.93 22.59
C TYR A 64 3.09 7.39 23.16
N SER A 65 3.13 7.07 24.45
CA SER A 65 4.34 6.62 25.15
C SER A 65 5.57 7.54 24.96
N GLY A 66 5.35 8.85 24.82
CA GLY A 66 6.41 9.84 24.57
C GLY A 66 6.78 10.03 23.09
N GLU A 67 6.33 9.15 22.20
CA GLU A 67 6.63 9.20 20.77
C GLU A 67 5.62 10.04 19.99
N LYS A 68 6.10 10.85 19.04
CA LYS A 68 5.26 11.65 18.13
C LYS A 68 4.98 10.84 16.86
N LEU A 69 3.72 10.46 16.67
CA LEU A 69 3.31 9.58 15.58
C LEU A 69 2.51 10.35 14.51
N PRO A 70 2.90 10.31 13.22
CA PRO A 70 2.31 11.13 12.16
C PRO A 70 1.00 10.53 11.62
N TRP A 71 -0.12 10.76 12.31
CA TRP A 71 -1.41 10.15 11.96
C TRP A 71 -1.92 10.50 10.56
N VAL A 72 -1.64 11.70 10.05
CA VAL A 72 -2.06 12.09 8.69
C VAL A 72 -1.34 11.25 7.64
N SER A 73 -0.04 11.00 7.84
CA SER A 73 0.73 10.08 7.00
C SER A 73 0.15 8.67 7.06
N TYR A 74 -0.20 8.17 8.24
CA TYR A 74 -0.84 6.86 8.38
C TYR A 74 -2.16 6.79 7.64
N LEU A 75 -3.00 7.82 7.75
CA LEU A 75 -4.30 7.85 7.07
C LEU A 75 -4.14 7.70 5.54
N VAL A 76 -3.18 8.41 4.94
CA VAL A 76 -2.93 8.30 3.49
C VAL A 76 -2.39 6.91 3.13
N HIS A 77 -1.40 6.38 3.87
CA HIS A 77 -0.84 5.06 3.58
C HIS A 77 -1.87 3.94 3.73
N PHE A 78 -2.66 3.94 4.81
CA PHE A 78 -3.71 2.93 5.00
C PHE A 78 -4.86 3.12 4.02
N GLY A 79 -5.24 4.36 3.70
CA GLY A 79 -6.23 4.64 2.65
C GLY A 79 -5.80 4.11 1.28
N PHE A 80 -4.53 4.32 0.91
CA PHE A 80 -3.92 3.76 -0.28
C PHE A 80 -3.95 2.23 -0.25
N SER A 81 -3.47 1.64 0.86
CA SER A 81 -3.41 0.19 1.03
C SER A 81 -4.79 -0.46 0.92
N ILE A 82 -5.81 0.07 1.60
CA ILE A 82 -7.20 -0.40 1.52
C ILE A 82 -7.76 -0.27 0.11
N SER A 83 -7.50 0.84 -0.59
CA SER A 83 -8.00 1.05 -1.95
C SER A 83 -7.49 -0.02 -2.92
N PHE A 84 -6.18 -0.28 -2.90
CA PHE A 84 -5.58 -1.32 -3.76
C PHE A 84 -5.93 -2.73 -3.31
N ALA A 85 -6.07 -2.97 -1.99
CA ALA A 85 -6.56 -4.23 -1.46
C ALA A 85 -7.99 -4.55 -1.92
N THR A 86 -8.89 -3.57 -1.91
CA THR A 86 -10.27 -3.74 -2.41
C THR A 86 -10.27 -4.00 -3.90
N ALA A 87 -9.44 -3.30 -4.68
CA ALA A 87 -9.28 -3.58 -6.10
C ALA A 87 -8.79 -5.02 -6.34
N HIS A 88 -7.76 -5.45 -5.60
CA HIS A 88 -7.22 -6.79 -5.70
C HIS A 88 -8.22 -7.89 -5.26
N ALA A 89 -8.96 -7.68 -4.16
CA ALA A 89 -10.03 -8.58 -3.74
C ALA A 89 -11.11 -8.73 -4.82
N ALA A 90 -11.45 -7.65 -5.54
CA ALA A 90 -12.37 -7.73 -6.67
C ALA A 90 -11.81 -8.57 -7.82
N LEU A 91 -10.51 -8.50 -8.07
CA LEU A 91 -9.83 -9.31 -9.10
C LEU A 91 -9.78 -10.79 -8.72
N LEU A 92 -9.52 -11.11 -7.45
CA LEU A 92 -9.58 -12.48 -6.91
C LEU A 92 -10.97 -13.09 -7.10
N GLU A 93 -12.02 -12.35 -6.72
CA GLU A 93 -13.39 -12.82 -6.87
C GLU A 93 -13.80 -13.01 -8.34
N LYS A 94 -13.30 -12.13 -9.23
CA LYS A 94 -13.47 -12.24 -10.69
C LYS A 94 -12.53 -13.25 -11.35
N LYS A 95 -11.60 -13.87 -10.61
CA LYS A 95 -10.60 -14.85 -11.09
C LYS A 95 -9.69 -14.31 -12.19
N VAL A 96 -9.25 -13.06 -12.07
CA VAL A 96 -8.32 -12.44 -13.03
C VAL A 96 -6.89 -12.93 -12.77
N LYS A 97 -6.52 -14.04 -13.42
CA LYS A 97 -5.30 -14.80 -13.10
C LYS A 97 -4.00 -14.00 -13.16
N TRP A 98 -3.83 -13.11 -14.14
CA TRP A 98 -2.53 -12.45 -14.37
C TRP A 98 -2.16 -11.42 -13.29
N LEU A 99 -3.14 -10.87 -12.57
CA LEU A 99 -2.94 -9.93 -11.47
C LEU A 99 -2.96 -10.58 -10.09
N THR A 100 -3.34 -11.86 -10.02
CA THR A 100 -3.46 -12.61 -8.76
C THR A 100 -2.52 -13.81 -8.70
N VAL A 101 -1.65 -13.99 -9.69
CA VAL A 101 -0.60 -15.02 -9.72
C VAL A 101 0.53 -14.66 -8.76
N ASP A 102 1.29 -15.66 -8.31
CA ASP A 102 2.40 -15.52 -7.36
C ASP A 102 2.01 -14.65 -6.16
N GLN A 103 0.82 -14.95 -5.63
CA GLN A 103 0.21 -14.26 -4.50
C GLN A 103 0.15 -12.73 -4.68
N GLY A 104 -0.13 -12.25 -5.90
CA GLY A 104 -0.29 -10.83 -6.19
C GLY A 104 1.03 -10.08 -6.37
N VAL A 105 2.20 -10.74 -6.39
CA VAL A 105 3.50 -10.09 -6.61
C VAL A 105 3.53 -9.20 -7.86
N PRO A 106 3.03 -9.62 -9.04
CA PRO A 106 3.00 -8.75 -10.22
C PRO A 106 2.15 -7.49 -10.02
N PHE A 107 1.05 -7.59 -9.26
CA PHE A 107 0.22 -6.43 -8.92
C PHE A 107 1.01 -5.45 -8.05
N GLY A 108 1.71 -5.94 -7.02
CA GLY A 108 2.50 -5.10 -6.11
C GLY A 108 3.60 -4.35 -6.85
N LEU A 109 4.35 -5.06 -7.71
CA LEU A 109 5.37 -4.45 -8.55
C LEU A 109 4.80 -3.45 -9.57
N ALA A 110 3.61 -3.73 -10.13
CA ALA A 110 2.94 -2.77 -11.01
C ALA A 110 2.56 -1.48 -10.27
N VAL A 111 2.08 -1.58 -9.02
CA VAL A 111 1.78 -0.41 -8.17
C VAL A 111 3.07 0.35 -7.84
N TRP A 112 4.15 -0.36 -7.49
CA TRP A 112 5.46 0.26 -7.25
C TRP A 112 5.93 1.06 -8.48
N ILE A 113 5.94 0.44 -9.66
CA ILE A 113 6.34 1.10 -10.92
C ILE A 113 5.45 2.32 -11.17
N ALA A 114 4.12 2.13 -11.10
CA ALA A 114 3.16 3.20 -11.39
C ALA A 114 3.37 4.41 -10.47
N PHE A 115 3.51 4.22 -9.17
CA PHE A 115 3.58 5.35 -8.23
C PHE A 115 4.99 5.88 -8.03
N HIS A 116 5.98 5.01 -7.81
CA HIS A 116 7.32 5.43 -7.43
C HIS A 116 8.20 5.77 -8.63
N LEU A 117 7.95 5.18 -9.80
CA LEU A 117 8.75 5.41 -10.99
C LEU A 117 8.09 6.33 -12.02
N VAL A 118 6.76 6.48 -11.98
CA VAL A 118 6.00 7.25 -12.98
C VAL A 118 5.24 8.42 -12.34
N ILE A 119 4.17 8.15 -11.58
CA ILE A 119 3.21 9.18 -11.14
C ILE A 119 3.88 10.20 -10.20
N MET A 120 4.48 9.77 -9.09
CA MET A 120 5.08 10.70 -8.13
C MET A 120 6.26 11.49 -8.72
N PRO A 121 7.16 10.90 -9.54
CA PRO A 121 8.16 11.67 -10.28
C PRO A 121 7.56 12.72 -11.24
N LEU A 122 6.52 12.37 -12.01
CA LEU A 122 5.86 13.31 -12.93
C LEU A 122 5.18 14.46 -12.17
N MET A 123 4.64 14.18 -10.98
CA MET A 123 4.07 15.17 -10.07
C MET A 123 5.14 15.95 -9.29
N LYS A 124 6.43 15.63 -9.46
CA LYS A 124 7.56 16.19 -8.71
C LYS A 124 7.41 16.02 -7.19
N THR A 125 6.67 15.01 -6.75
CA THR A 125 6.51 14.65 -5.34
C THR A 125 7.78 13.97 -4.81
N VAL A 126 8.45 13.21 -5.67
CA VAL A 126 9.76 12.59 -5.42
C VAL A 126 10.72 12.91 -6.58
N PRO A 127 12.05 12.78 -6.42
CA PRO A 127 13.01 12.94 -7.51
C PRO A 127 12.73 11.98 -8.67
N SER A 128 13.31 12.26 -9.84
CA SER A 128 13.21 11.32 -10.96
C SER A 128 13.90 9.99 -10.64
N PRO A 129 13.48 8.84 -11.21
CA PRO A 129 14.00 7.54 -10.82
C PRO A 129 15.53 7.40 -10.91
N LYS A 130 16.14 8.07 -11.90
CA LYS A 130 17.60 8.10 -12.08
C LYS A 130 18.34 8.91 -11.02
N ASP A 131 17.64 9.79 -10.31
CA ASP A 131 18.19 10.65 -9.25
C ASP A 131 17.87 10.09 -7.85
N GLN A 132 17.16 8.95 -7.77
CA GLN A 132 16.88 8.24 -6.52
C GLN A 132 18.01 7.24 -6.22
N PRO A 133 18.42 7.07 -4.95
CA PRO A 133 19.37 6.04 -4.55
C PRO A 133 18.90 4.63 -4.90
N LEU A 134 19.83 3.71 -5.16
CA LEU A 134 19.51 2.31 -5.46
C LEU A 134 18.80 1.62 -4.29
N GLU A 135 19.15 1.98 -3.07
CA GLU A 135 18.56 1.48 -1.83
C GLU A 135 17.07 1.80 -1.75
N GLU A 136 16.64 2.96 -2.27
CA GLU A 136 15.23 3.34 -2.34
C GLU A 136 14.47 2.41 -3.29
N HIS A 137 15.04 2.13 -4.47
CA HIS A 137 14.42 1.23 -5.45
C HIS A 137 14.27 -0.19 -4.90
N ILE A 138 15.34 -0.73 -4.30
CA ILE A 138 15.33 -2.08 -3.73
C ILE A 138 14.35 -2.17 -2.57
N SER A 139 14.39 -1.21 -1.63
CA SER A 139 13.49 -1.18 -0.49
C SER A 139 12.02 -1.08 -0.91
N GLU A 140 11.71 -0.16 -1.83
CA GLU A 140 10.34 0.05 -2.28
C GLU A 140 9.82 -1.17 -3.04
N ALA A 141 10.59 -1.73 -3.99
CA ALA A 141 10.18 -2.90 -4.76
C ALA A 141 9.90 -4.13 -3.87
N LEU A 142 10.84 -4.46 -2.97
CA LEU A 142 10.67 -5.58 -2.04
C LEU A 142 9.55 -5.33 -1.02
N GLY A 143 9.40 -4.09 -0.56
CA GLY A 143 8.32 -3.71 0.33
C GLY A 143 6.95 -3.82 -0.34
N HIS A 144 6.84 -3.50 -1.62
CA HIS A 144 5.62 -3.69 -2.41
C HIS A 144 5.32 -5.17 -2.68
N ILE A 145 6.34 -6.00 -2.84
CA ILE A 145 6.18 -7.47 -2.87
C ILE A 145 5.61 -7.98 -1.54
N ALA A 146 6.24 -7.66 -0.41
CA ALA A 146 5.80 -8.12 0.90
C ALA A 146 4.40 -7.61 1.28
N TRP A 147 4.12 -6.35 0.97
CA TRP A 147 2.81 -5.72 1.11
C TRP A 147 1.75 -6.49 0.31
N MET A 148 2.00 -6.71 -0.99
CA MET A 148 1.00 -7.29 -1.86
C MET A 148 0.81 -8.79 -1.62
N TRP A 149 1.88 -9.52 -1.29
CA TRP A 149 1.76 -10.91 -0.86
C TRP A 149 0.84 -11.04 0.36
N THR A 150 1.11 -10.25 1.41
CA THR A 150 0.25 -10.21 2.60
C THR A 150 -1.20 -9.87 2.25
N ASN A 151 -1.38 -8.89 1.37
CA ASN A 151 -2.68 -8.45 0.92
C ASN A 151 -3.45 -9.59 0.23
N ASN A 152 -2.81 -10.31 -0.70
CA ASN A 152 -3.40 -11.46 -1.36
C ASN A 152 -3.86 -12.51 -0.35
N GLU A 153 -2.97 -12.95 0.55
CA GLU A 153 -3.27 -14.02 1.50
C GLU A 153 -4.48 -13.68 2.38
N ILE A 154 -4.51 -12.47 2.93
CA ILE A 154 -5.62 -12.04 3.79
C ILE A 154 -6.90 -11.89 2.98
N ALA A 155 -6.86 -11.23 1.82
CA ALA A 155 -8.04 -11.04 0.97
C ALA A 155 -8.63 -12.39 0.55
N GLU A 156 -7.78 -13.34 0.16
CA GLU A 156 -8.17 -14.68 -0.26
C GLU A 156 -8.80 -15.46 0.91
N ILE A 157 -8.17 -15.45 2.10
CA ILE A 157 -8.72 -16.11 3.29
C ILE A 157 -10.10 -15.53 3.64
N VAL A 158 -10.26 -14.21 3.66
CA VAL A 158 -11.53 -13.56 4.01
C VAL A 158 -12.59 -13.86 2.95
N LEU A 159 -12.26 -13.80 1.66
CA LEU A 159 -13.20 -14.16 0.58
C LEU A 159 -13.61 -15.64 0.64
N LYS A 160 -12.70 -16.56 1.01
CA LYS A 160 -13.03 -17.98 1.27
C LYS A 160 -13.99 -18.13 2.44
N GLN A 161 -13.75 -17.43 3.55
CA GLN A 161 -14.63 -17.44 4.73
C GLN A 161 -16.02 -16.86 4.42
N LEU A 162 -16.10 -15.88 3.52
CA LEU A 162 -17.36 -15.28 3.04
C LEU A 162 -18.01 -16.09 1.90
N GLY A 163 -17.48 -17.26 1.54
CA GLY A 163 -18.00 -18.14 0.50
C GLY A 163 -17.95 -17.57 -0.92
N GLN A 164 -17.09 -16.57 -1.18
CA GLN A 164 -16.97 -15.93 -2.50
C GLN A 164 -16.04 -16.68 -3.44
N ILE A 165 -15.00 -17.30 -2.91
CA ILE A 165 -14.06 -18.11 -3.68
C ILE A 165 -13.96 -19.51 -3.07
N LYS A 166 -13.73 -20.52 -3.91
CA LYS A 166 -13.69 -21.91 -3.47
C LYS A 166 -12.47 -22.13 -2.57
N LYS A 167 -12.66 -22.95 -1.53
CA LYS A 167 -11.54 -23.56 -0.80
C LYS A 167 -10.87 -24.53 -1.77
N GLU A 168 -9.61 -24.29 -2.14
CA GLU A 168 -8.80 -25.32 -2.77
C GLU A 168 -8.65 -26.46 -1.75
N ARG A 169 -8.90 -27.69 -2.20
CA ARG A 169 -8.85 -28.90 -1.36
C ARG A 169 -7.43 -29.41 -1.28
#